data_AF-A0A4Y3TS33-F1
#
_entry.id   AF-A0A4Y3TS33-F1
#
_cell.length_a   1.000
_cell.length_b   1.000
_cell.length_c   1.000
_cell.angle_alpha   90.00
_cell.angle_beta   90.00
_cell.angle_gamma   90.00
#
_symmetry.space_group_name_H-M   'P 1'
#
loop_
_entity.id
_entity.type
_entity.pdbx_description
1 polymer ?
#
loop_
_entity_poly.entity_id
_entity_poly.type
_entity_poly.pdbx_seq_one_letter_code
_entity_poly.pdbx_strand_id
1 'polypeptide(L)'
;MKEVIYNIFLMWEDNVCSAIRYATHEVEMDDEAAIKFLQSSIQADLHASKKFKLNTSFTVDEYSARMRLGQGHWLYDPVFTALGAGEQPLHVATQVVNNIAQIHFSSTIGDPDIYLREDMTDGISMPDWLIKYTKGTTIDLSKLINDDYFLAIKLTFNAKLYVSSMKLLLSAIDSLAYIEYGDQPAIFEKWLTTYADISHLGITPKELWEMRNGLLHMTNLNSREVSKKRVRQISFSVGTRDFHERDGIHYFSFHGLIQAYAVALVKWLETYNSDTEKRVDFVDRYDKTISDSRLAVYINSVAASE
;
A
#
# COMPACT_ATOMS: atom_id res chain seq x y z
N MET A 1 15.58 39.79 -6.24
CA MET A 1 14.11 39.84 -6.45
C MET A 1 13.48 39.32 -5.17
N LYS A 2 12.54 40.04 -4.58
CA LYS A 2 11.88 39.56 -3.36
C LYS A 2 10.90 38.43 -3.70
N GLU A 3 11.05 37.31 -3.02
CA GLU A 3 10.14 36.17 -3.11
C GLU A 3 9.36 36.03 -1.81
N VAL A 4 8.10 35.57 -1.90
CA VAL A 4 7.28 35.24 -0.74
C VAL A 4 7.44 33.75 -0.45
N ILE A 5 7.90 33.43 0.76
CA ILE A 5 8.12 32.06 1.23
C ILE A 5 7.21 31.74 2.43
N TYR A 6 6.94 30.46 2.66
CA TYR A 6 5.88 30.04 3.58
C TYR A 6 6.33 29.00 4.60
N ASN A 7 5.99 29.23 5.87
CA ASN A 7 5.96 28.17 6.87
C ASN A 7 4.53 27.65 6.99
N ILE A 8 4.33 26.36 6.76
CA ILE A 8 3.04 25.68 6.81
C ILE A 8 3.04 24.73 8.02
N PHE A 9 1.99 24.80 8.83
CA PHE A 9 1.83 23.99 10.04
C PHE A 9 0.57 23.12 9.89
N LEU A 10 0.76 21.82 9.75
CA LEU A 10 -0.33 20.86 9.64
C LEU A 10 -0.81 20.50 11.05
N MET A 11 -2.06 20.87 11.37
CA MET A 11 -2.58 20.72 12.73
C MET A 11 -3.30 19.37 12.85
N TRP A 12 -2.72 18.44 13.59
CA TRP A 12 -3.25 17.10 13.77
C TRP A 12 -4.03 16.96 15.07
N GLU A 13 -5.28 16.52 14.95
CA GLU A 13 -6.16 16.14 16.04
C GLU A 13 -6.73 14.75 15.71
N ASP A 14 -6.52 13.76 16.58
CA ASP A 14 -6.96 12.36 16.39
C ASP A 14 -6.62 11.78 14.99
N ASN A 15 -5.38 11.99 14.53
CA ASN A 15 -4.86 11.58 13.21
C ASN A 15 -5.55 12.22 11.99
N VAL A 16 -6.31 13.32 12.20
CA VAL A 16 -6.98 14.07 11.15
C VAL A 16 -6.47 15.52 11.13
N CYS A 17 -6.16 16.02 9.95
CA CYS A 17 -5.84 17.43 9.71
C CYS A 17 -7.04 18.10 9.05
N SER A 18 -7.73 18.97 9.79
CA SER A 18 -8.89 19.75 9.30
C SER A 18 -8.59 21.23 9.11
N ALA A 19 -7.44 21.68 9.61
CA ALA A 19 -6.99 23.05 9.51
C ALA A 19 -5.47 23.07 9.47
N ILE A 20 -4.92 24.08 8.80
CA ILE A 20 -3.50 24.38 8.88
C ILE A 20 -3.30 25.74 9.52
N ARG A 21 -2.07 26.03 9.91
CA ARG A 21 -1.64 27.40 10.18
C ARG A 21 -0.51 27.77 9.23
N TYR A 22 -0.33 29.04 8.94
CA TYR A 22 0.74 29.50 8.07
C TYR A 22 1.37 30.81 8.54
N ALA A 23 2.63 30.99 8.18
CA ALA A 23 3.37 32.25 8.28
C ALA A 23 4.02 32.56 6.91
N THR A 24 4.15 33.85 6.60
CA THR A 24 4.64 34.35 5.31
C THR A 24 5.81 35.28 5.52
N HIS A 25 6.85 35.16 4.70
CA HIS A 25 8.03 36.03 4.74
C HIS A 25 8.39 36.52 3.35
N GLU A 26 8.77 37.79 3.24
CA GLU A 26 9.39 38.32 2.02
C GLU A 26 10.90 38.31 2.19
N VAL A 27 11.59 37.53 1.36
CA VAL A 27 13.04 37.37 1.46
C VAL A 27 13.75 37.63 0.13
N GLU A 28 15.03 37.90 0.21
CA GLU A 28 15.95 37.97 -0.93
C GLU A 28 17.17 37.09 -0.61
N MET A 29 17.01 35.80 -0.82
CA MET A 29 18.00 34.76 -0.57
C MET A 29 17.77 33.59 -1.53
N ASP A 30 18.73 32.67 -1.65
CA ASP A 30 18.54 31.44 -2.40
C ASP A 30 17.65 30.43 -1.65
N ASP A 31 17.18 29.39 -2.35
CA ASP A 31 16.26 28.39 -1.82
C ASP A 31 16.82 27.67 -0.59
N GLU A 32 18.12 27.37 -0.57
CA GLU A 32 18.75 26.65 0.54
C GLU A 32 18.79 27.51 1.81
N ALA A 33 19.14 28.79 1.66
CA ALA A 33 19.10 29.76 2.74
C ALA A 33 17.66 30.03 3.21
N ALA A 34 16.69 30.10 2.29
CA ALA A 34 15.28 30.27 2.58
C ALA A 34 14.72 29.09 3.40
N ILE A 35 15.04 27.86 3.02
CA ILE A 35 14.65 26.66 3.77
C ILE A 35 15.24 26.68 5.18
N LYS A 36 16.55 26.97 5.31
CA LYS A 36 17.20 27.07 6.64
C LYS A 36 16.58 28.16 7.50
N PHE A 37 16.25 29.31 6.91
CA PHE A 37 15.56 30.39 7.59
C PHE A 37 14.18 29.95 8.10
N LEU A 38 13.37 29.31 7.26
CA LEU A 38 12.06 28.79 7.64
C LEU A 38 12.16 27.75 8.76
N GLN A 39 13.10 26.82 8.65
CA GLN A 39 13.37 25.79 9.67
C GLN A 39 13.77 26.40 11.02
N SER A 40 14.63 27.42 11.02
CA SER A 40 15.04 28.11 12.25
C SER A 40 13.91 28.92 12.91
N SER A 41 12.91 29.31 12.11
CA SER A 41 11.80 30.18 12.54
C SER A 41 10.55 29.40 13.00
N ILE A 42 10.54 28.06 12.90
CA ILE A 42 9.37 27.19 13.16
C ILE A 42 8.60 27.57 14.44
N GLN A 43 9.29 27.75 15.57
CA GLN A 43 8.62 28.02 16.85
C GLN A 43 8.00 29.42 16.91
N ALA A 44 8.73 30.43 16.43
CA ALA A 44 8.24 31.82 16.39
C ALA A 44 7.06 31.93 15.42
N ASP A 45 7.17 31.32 14.26
CA ASP A 45 6.15 31.32 13.23
C ASP A 45 4.91 30.53 13.66
N LEU A 46 5.05 29.40 14.34
CA LEU A 46 3.90 28.66 14.86
C LEU A 46 3.09 29.53 15.82
N HIS A 47 3.75 30.30 16.69
CA HIS A 47 3.08 31.20 17.61
C HIS A 47 2.36 32.37 16.90
N ALA A 48 3.01 32.97 15.91
CA ALA A 48 2.48 34.13 15.16
C ALA A 48 1.59 33.76 13.97
N SER A 49 1.49 32.47 13.62
CA SER A 49 0.83 31.98 12.42
C SER A 49 -0.68 32.25 12.38
N LYS A 50 -1.21 32.39 11.17
CA LYS A 50 -2.64 32.56 10.89
C LYS A 50 -3.28 31.20 10.64
N LYS A 51 -4.50 30.99 11.15
CA LYS A 51 -5.26 29.75 10.91
C LYS A 51 -5.93 29.81 9.54
N PHE A 52 -5.92 28.68 8.82
CA PHE A 52 -6.68 28.45 7.61
C PHE A 52 -7.47 27.14 7.76
N LYS A 53 -8.78 27.18 7.53
CA LYS A 53 -9.63 25.99 7.59
C LYS A 53 -9.64 25.33 6.21
N LEU A 54 -9.35 24.03 6.16
CA LEU A 54 -9.40 23.28 4.91
C LEU A 54 -10.85 22.97 4.54
N ASN A 55 -11.12 22.93 3.23
CA ASN A 55 -12.44 22.51 2.71
C ASN A 55 -12.66 21.00 2.93
N THR A 56 -11.58 20.23 2.80
CA THR A 56 -11.57 18.77 2.98
C THR A 56 -10.48 18.44 4.00
N SER A 57 -10.85 17.71 5.05
CA SER A 57 -9.88 17.16 5.99
C SER A 57 -9.23 15.91 5.41
N PHE A 58 -7.98 15.64 5.80
CA PHE A 58 -7.24 14.44 5.39
C PHE A 58 -6.62 13.75 6.60
N THR A 59 -6.30 12.46 6.47
CA THR A 59 -5.70 11.65 7.53
C THR A 59 -4.17 11.68 7.45
N VAL A 60 -3.50 11.25 8.53
CA VAL A 60 -2.04 11.03 8.53
C VAL A 60 -1.64 10.03 7.45
N ASP A 61 -2.42 8.96 7.29
CA ASP A 61 -2.21 7.91 6.30
C ASP A 61 -2.26 8.45 4.86
N GLU A 62 -3.30 9.25 4.54
CA GLU A 62 -3.40 9.89 3.23
C GLU A 62 -2.23 10.86 2.99
N TYR A 63 -1.88 11.65 4.00
CA TYR A 63 -0.74 12.56 3.92
C TYR A 63 0.57 11.82 3.68
N SER A 64 0.84 10.74 4.41
CA SER A 64 2.02 9.91 4.23
C SER A 64 2.09 9.30 2.84
N ALA A 65 0.99 8.73 2.33
CA ALA A 65 0.95 8.14 1.00
C ALA A 65 1.22 9.18 -0.11
N ARG A 66 0.61 10.37 0.00
CA ARG A 66 0.86 11.47 -0.94
C ARG A 66 2.27 12.04 -0.82
N MET A 67 2.84 12.11 0.39
CA MET A 67 4.22 12.54 0.60
C MET A 67 5.19 11.62 -0.15
N ARG A 68 5.00 10.30 -0.07
CA ARG A 68 5.80 9.31 -0.81
C ARG A 68 5.68 9.44 -2.33
N LEU A 69 4.53 9.91 -2.82
CA LEU A 69 4.28 10.17 -4.24
C LEU A 69 4.72 11.57 -4.70
N GLY A 70 5.28 12.40 -3.80
CA GLY A 70 5.64 13.79 -4.11
C GLY A 70 4.46 14.74 -4.22
N GLN A 71 3.28 14.33 -3.74
CA GLN A 71 1.99 15.02 -3.87
C GLN A 71 1.46 15.54 -2.54
N GLY A 72 2.25 15.50 -1.46
CA GLY A 72 1.78 15.90 -0.13
C GLY A 72 1.27 17.34 -0.05
N HIS A 73 1.81 18.24 -0.87
CA HIS A 73 1.38 19.64 -0.93
C HIS A 73 -0.04 19.84 -1.47
N TRP A 74 -0.52 18.94 -2.34
CA TRP A 74 -1.87 19.03 -2.93
C TRP A 74 -2.98 19.09 -1.89
N LEU A 75 -2.76 18.50 -0.71
CA LEU A 75 -3.69 18.51 0.41
C LEU A 75 -3.90 19.89 1.03
N TYR A 76 -2.97 20.83 0.83
CA TYR A 76 -3.03 22.18 1.38
C TYR A 76 -2.75 23.29 0.34
N ASP A 77 -2.63 22.96 -0.94
CA ASP A 77 -2.60 23.91 -2.06
C ASP A 77 -3.71 24.99 -2.05
N PRO A 78 -4.93 24.72 -1.55
CA PRO A 78 -5.94 25.78 -1.39
C PRO A 78 -5.47 26.99 -0.58
N VAL A 79 -4.50 26.82 0.32
CA VAL A 79 -3.91 27.92 1.09
C VAL A 79 -3.07 28.81 0.20
N PHE A 80 -2.19 28.22 -0.61
CA PHE A 80 -1.36 28.96 -1.55
C PHE A 80 -2.21 29.71 -2.58
N THR A 81 -3.26 29.06 -3.07
CA THR A 81 -4.24 29.67 -3.97
C THR A 81 -4.94 30.88 -3.31
N ALA A 82 -5.39 30.73 -2.06
CA ALA A 82 -6.03 31.82 -1.33
C ALA A 82 -5.09 32.99 -1.01
N LEU A 83 -3.78 32.73 -0.92
CA LEU A 83 -2.75 33.73 -0.71
C LEU A 83 -2.23 34.36 -2.01
N GLY A 84 -2.71 33.91 -3.17
CA GLY A 84 -2.24 34.39 -4.47
C GLY A 84 -0.77 34.03 -4.74
N ALA A 85 -0.30 32.91 -4.21
CA ALA A 85 1.05 32.41 -4.43
C ALA A 85 1.25 31.95 -5.90
N GLY A 86 2.51 31.89 -6.34
CA GLY A 86 2.87 31.31 -7.64
C GLY A 86 2.63 29.80 -7.71
N GLU A 87 2.89 29.18 -8.87
CA GLU A 87 2.63 27.74 -9.10
C GLU A 87 3.48 26.80 -8.22
N GLN A 88 4.67 27.24 -7.80
CA GLN A 88 5.59 26.45 -6.98
C GLN A 88 6.16 27.32 -5.84
N PRO A 89 5.37 27.64 -4.81
CA PRO A 89 5.84 28.46 -3.72
C PRO A 89 6.84 27.70 -2.87
N LEU A 90 7.99 28.31 -2.56
CA LEU A 90 8.93 27.74 -1.60
C LEU A 90 8.30 27.72 -0.21
N HIS A 91 8.24 26.53 0.38
CA HIS A 91 7.64 26.34 1.69
C HIS A 91 8.28 25.20 2.48
N VAL A 92 8.11 25.27 3.80
CA VAL A 92 8.41 24.18 4.74
C VAL A 92 7.11 23.78 5.43
N ALA A 93 6.74 22.50 5.33
CA ALA A 93 5.59 21.94 6.03
C ALA A 93 6.03 21.22 7.31
N THR A 94 5.49 21.65 8.46
CA THR A 94 5.78 21.08 9.78
C THR A 94 4.53 20.46 10.37
N GLN A 95 4.62 19.21 10.83
CA GLN A 95 3.51 18.56 11.54
C GLN A 95 3.43 19.11 12.97
N VAL A 96 2.22 19.41 13.43
CA VAL A 96 1.95 19.89 14.79
C VAL A 96 0.95 18.96 15.46
N VAL A 97 1.40 18.27 16.51
CA VAL A 97 0.59 17.31 17.29
C VAL A 97 0.46 17.85 18.70
N ASN A 98 -0.76 17.97 19.22
CA ASN A 98 -1.02 18.56 20.55
C ASN A 98 -0.36 19.94 20.74
N ASN A 99 -0.39 20.76 19.68
CA ASN A 99 0.25 22.09 19.63
C ASN A 99 1.79 22.08 19.79
N ILE A 100 2.44 20.94 19.58
CA ILE A 100 3.90 20.78 19.60
C ILE A 100 4.38 20.45 18.19
N ALA A 101 5.26 21.30 17.65
CA ALA A 101 5.90 21.08 16.35
C ALA A 101 6.84 19.86 16.39
N GLN A 102 6.66 18.96 15.43
CA GLN A 102 7.49 17.77 15.27
C GLN A 102 8.68 18.10 14.37
N ILE A 103 9.84 18.39 14.96
CA ILE A 103 11.06 18.84 14.25
C ILE A 103 12.22 17.84 14.34
N HIS A 104 11.98 16.66 14.93
CA HIS A 104 13.00 15.63 15.10
C HIS A 104 13.40 14.95 13.79
N PHE A 105 12.62 15.16 12.73
CA PHE A 105 12.84 14.58 11.41
C PHE A 105 12.47 15.60 10.33
N SER A 106 13.25 15.65 9.27
CA SER A 106 12.98 16.44 8.07
C SER A 106 13.18 15.53 6.85
N SER A 107 12.25 15.61 5.91
CA SER A 107 12.29 14.90 4.63
C SER A 107 11.88 15.86 3.53
N THR A 108 12.30 15.55 2.31
CA THR A 108 11.83 16.26 1.12
C THR A 108 10.49 15.69 0.66
N ILE A 109 9.68 16.51 -0.02
CA ILE A 109 8.48 16.00 -0.70
C ILE A 109 8.92 14.95 -1.74
N GLY A 110 8.30 13.78 -1.73
CA GLY A 110 8.67 12.66 -2.58
C GLY A 110 9.76 11.76 -2.00
N ASP A 111 10.17 12.00 -0.74
CA ASP A 111 11.09 11.11 -0.02
C ASP A 111 10.36 9.81 0.38
N PRO A 112 10.76 8.66 -0.15
CA PRO A 112 10.15 7.37 0.16
C PRO A 112 10.65 6.76 1.49
N ASP A 113 11.70 7.30 2.12
CA ASP A 113 12.36 6.72 3.32
C ASP A 113 11.70 7.09 4.66
N ILE A 114 10.44 7.53 4.66
CA ILE A 114 9.74 7.98 5.88
C ILE A 114 9.63 6.86 6.94
N TYR A 115 9.65 5.59 6.52
CA TYR A 115 9.41 4.42 7.39
C TYR A 115 10.61 3.47 7.58
N LEU A 116 11.70 3.61 6.84
CA LEU A 116 12.83 2.66 6.84
C LEU A 116 14.12 3.35 7.24
N ARG A 117 14.16 3.81 8.48
CA ARG A 117 15.35 4.47 9.04
C ARG A 117 16.45 3.45 9.34
N GLU A 118 17.70 3.84 9.13
CA GLU A 118 18.89 3.03 9.48
C GLU A 118 18.97 2.70 10.99
N ASP A 119 18.36 3.51 11.84
CA ASP A 119 18.27 3.29 13.30
C ASP A 119 17.27 2.17 13.67
N MET A 120 16.37 1.79 12.75
CA MET A 120 15.40 0.70 12.94
C MET A 120 15.92 -0.64 12.42
N THR A 121 17.09 -0.67 11.78
CA THR A 121 17.60 -1.86 11.08
C THR A 121 19.00 -2.29 11.51
N ASP A 122 19.48 -1.84 12.68
CA ASP A 122 20.83 -2.13 13.18
C ASP A 122 21.93 -1.87 12.12
N GLY A 123 21.74 -0.86 11.26
CA GLY A 123 22.66 -0.51 10.17
C GLY A 123 22.48 -1.29 8.86
N ILE A 124 21.42 -2.11 8.72
CA ILE A 124 21.09 -2.81 7.47
C ILE A 124 20.09 -1.99 6.65
N SER A 125 20.53 -1.38 5.54
CA SER A 125 19.62 -0.65 4.65
C SER A 125 18.58 -1.60 4.03
N MET A 126 17.29 -1.32 4.27
CA MET A 126 16.18 -1.95 3.56
C MET A 126 15.79 -1.05 2.39
N PRO A 127 15.99 -1.47 1.12
CA PRO A 127 15.52 -0.68 0.01
C PRO A 127 14.00 -0.63 0.05
N ASP A 128 13.47 0.58 0.20
CA ASP A 128 12.04 0.84 0.17
C ASP A 128 11.40 0.28 -1.12
N TRP A 129 10.21 -0.30 -0.99
CA TRP A 129 9.56 -0.97 -2.12
C TRP A 129 9.22 0.04 -3.22
N LEU A 130 8.80 1.25 -2.86
CA LEU A 130 8.45 2.27 -3.82
C LEU A 130 9.71 2.71 -4.58
N ILE A 131 10.87 2.84 -3.91
CA ILE A 131 12.16 3.06 -4.60
C ILE A 131 12.46 1.92 -5.57
N LYS A 132 12.43 0.67 -5.08
CA LYS A 132 12.83 -0.51 -5.86
C LYS A 132 12.01 -0.70 -7.13
N TYR A 133 10.72 -0.41 -7.07
CA TYR A 133 9.79 -0.64 -8.18
C TYR A 133 9.39 0.63 -8.93
N THR A 134 9.93 1.81 -8.58
CA THR A 134 9.70 3.04 -9.36
C THR A 134 10.82 3.25 -10.37
N LYS A 135 10.43 3.53 -11.63
CA LYS A 135 11.34 3.93 -12.71
C LYS A 135 10.86 5.27 -13.25
N GLY A 136 11.62 6.34 -12.98
CA GLY A 136 11.20 7.70 -13.31
C GLY A 136 9.89 8.03 -12.60
N THR A 137 8.84 8.33 -13.36
CA THR A 137 7.50 8.69 -12.84
C THR A 137 6.51 7.53 -12.81
N THR A 138 6.97 6.30 -13.06
CA THR A 138 6.09 5.12 -13.19
C THR A 138 6.46 4.04 -12.19
N ILE A 139 5.45 3.52 -11.50
CA ILE A 139 5.58 2.40 -10.57
C ILE A 139 5.33 1.09 -11.34
N ASP A 140 6.29 0.18 -11.30
CA ASP A 140 6.24 -1.15 -11.91
C ASP A 140 5.46 -2.13 -11.01
N LEU A 141 4.15 -1.89 -10.89
CA LEU A 141 3.25 -2.71 -10.07
C LEU A 141 3.22 -4.17 -10.52
N SER A 142 3.38 -4.43 -11.82
CA SER A 142 3.45 -5.79 -12.35
C SER A 142 4.63 -6.56 -11.76
N LYS A 143 5.82 -5.94 -11.74
CA LYS A 143 7.01 -6.56 -11.15
C LYS A 143 6.89 -6.70 -9.63
N LEU A 144 6.36 -5.69 -8.94
CA LEU A 144 6.11 -5.73 -7.50
C LEU A 144 5.25 -6.95 -7.11
N ILE A 145 4.08 -7.10 -7.73
CA ILE A 145 3.15 -8.19 -7.44
C ILE A 145 3.72 -9.55 -7.85
N ASN A 146 4.49 -9.60 -8.95
CA ASN A 146 5.16 -10.83 -9.33
C ASN A 146 6.16 -11.30 -8.27
N ASP A 147 7.03 -10.38 -7.83
CA ASP A 147 8.12 -10.68 -6.90
C ASP A 147 7.58 -11.04 -5.51
N ASP A 148 6.52 -10.37 -5.05
CA ASP A 148 5.96 -10.56 -3.71
C ASP A 148 4.98 -11.75 -3.59
N TYR A 149 4.26 -12.09 -4.66
CA TYR A 149 3.24 -13.14 -4.61
C TYR A 149 3.50 -14.29 -5.60
N PHE A 150 3.60 -14.01 -6.90
CA PHE A 150 3.63 -15.08 -7.92
C PHE A 150 4.87 -15.96 -7.85
N LEU A 151 6.03 -15.40 -7.50
CA LEU A 151 7.28 -16.16 -7.48
C LEU A 151 7.18 -17.35 -6.53
N ALA A 152 6.72 -17.12 -5.29
CA ALA A 152 6.55 -18.17 -4.29
C ALA A 152 5.47 -19.20 -4.68
N ILE A 153 4.35 -18.74 -5.25
CA ILE A 153 3.27 -19.61 -5.76
C ILE A 153 3.83 -20.56 -6.84
N LYS A 154 4.58 -20.02 -7.80
CA LYS A 154 5.19 -20.80 -8.89
C LYS A 154 6.23 -21.79 -8.38
N LEU A 155 7.12 -21.36 -7.48
CA LEU A 155 8.16 -22.21 -6.89
C LEU A 155 7.55 -23.40 -6.15
N THR A 156 6.55 -23.14 -5.29
CA THR A 156 5.87 -24.20 -4.52
C THR A 156 5.03 -25.12 -5.40
N PHE A 157 4.39 -24.59 -6.44
CA PHE A 157 3.65 -25.40 -7.42
C PHE A 157 4.59 -26.38 -8.15
N ASN A 158 5.70 -25.87 -8.68
CA ASN A 158 6.68 -26.67 -9.43
C ASN A 158 7.39 -27.70 -8.54
N ALA A 159 7.57 -27.39 -7.26
CA ALA A 159 8.06 -28.32 -6.24
C ALA A 159 7.01 -29.36 -5.79
N LYS A 160 5.82 -29.37 -6.41
CA LYS A 160 4.68 -30.25 -6.08
C LYS A 160 4.12 -30.05 -4.66
N LEU A 161 4.40 -28.91 -4.03
CA LEU A 161 3.86 -28.51 -2.73
C LEU A 161 2.50 -27.84 -2.90
N TYR A 162 1.53 -28.55 -3.49
CA TYR A 162 0.30 -27.95 -4.01
C TYR A 162 -0.58 -27.30 -2.95
N VAL A 163 -0.67 -27.88 -1.75
CA VAL A 163 -1.43 -27.28 -0.64
C VAL A 163 -0.80 -25.94 -0.24
N SER A 164 0.53 -25.88 -0.10
CA SER A 164 1.24 -24.63 0.21
C SER A 164 1.07 -23.59 -0.90
N SER A 165 1.19 -24.01 -2.16
CA SER A 165 0.97 -23.14 -3.32
C SER A 165 -0.46 -22.58 -3.36
N MET A 166 -1.48 -23.40 -3.08
CA MET A 166 -2.88 -22.96 -3.00
C MET A 166 -3.08 -21.95 -1.87
N LYS A 167 -2.50 -22.21 -0.69
CA LYS A 167 -2.56 -21.27 0.43
C LYS A 167 -1.94 -19.91 0.07
N LEU A 168 -0.78 -19.91 -0.58
CA LEU A 168 -0.13 -18.68 -1.04
C LEU A 168 -0.99 -17.93 -2.06
N LEU A 169 -1.63 -18.63 -3.00
CA LEU A 169 -2.53 -18.02 -3.97
C LEU A 169 -3.75 -17.37 -3.29
N LEU A 170 -4.39 -18.07 -2.35
CA LEU A 170 -5.53 -17.53 -1.60
C LEU A 170 -5.13 -16.32 -0.75
N SER A 171 -3.97 -16.38 -0.10
CA SER A 171 -3.42 -15.25 0.66
C SER A 171 -3.09 -14.06 -0.24
N ALA A 172 -2.58 -14.30 -1.45
CA ALA A 172 -2.32 -13.24 -2.41
C ALA A 172 -3.63 -12.53 -2.81
N ILE A 173 -4.71 -13.28 -3.08
CA ILE A 173 -6.02 -12.71 -3.39
C ILE A 173 -6.55 -11.87 -2.21
N ASP A 174 -6.40 -12.34 -0.95
CA ASP A 174 -6.76 -11.54 0.23
C ASP A 174 -6.00 -10.21 0.27
N SER A 175 -4.69 -10.24 0.05
CA SER A 175 -3.85 -9.03 0.05
C SER A 175 -4.26 -8.06 -1.07
N LEU A 176 -4.46 -8.55 -2.30
CA LEU A 176 -4.89 -7.70 -3.41
C LEU A 176 -6.28 -7.11 -3.19
N ALA A 177 -7.20 -7.89 -2.60
CA ALA A 177 -8.53 -7.43 -2.24
C ALA A 177 -8.49 -6.31 -1.18
N TYR A 178 -7.59 -6.44 -0.19
CA TYR A 178 -7.37 -5.40 0.81
C TYR A 178 -6.75 -4.14 0.20
N ILE A 179 -5.73 -4.28 -0.67
CA ILE A 179 -5.14 -3.14 -1.38
C ILE A 179 -6.21 -2.41 -2.21
N GLU A 180 -7.10 -3.16 -2.86
CA GLU A 180 -8.14 -2.58 -3.71
C GLU A 180 -9.27 -1.88 -2.91
N TYR A 181 -9.75 -2.50 -1.84
CA TYR A 181 -10.99 -2.07 -1.17
C TYR A 181 -10.82 -1.60 0.28
N GLY A 182 -9.61 -1.72 0.84
CA GLY A 182 -9.34 -1.48 2.26
C GLY A 182 -10.03 -2.51 3.17
N ASP A 183 -10.24 -2.11 4.42
CA ASP A 183 -10.93 -2.92 5.43
C ASP A 183 -12.46 -2.85 5.26
N GLN A 184 -12.97 -3.63 4.32
CA GLN A 184 -14.41 -3.78 4.09
C GLN A 184 -14.83 -5.26 4.19
N PRO A 185 -16.11 -5.53 4.54
CA PRO A 185 -16.63 -6.89 4.50
C PRO A 185 -16.59 -7.49 3.08
N ALA A 186 -16.35 -8.80 2.99
CA ALA A 186 -16.45 -9.59 1.76
C ALA A 186 -15.56 -9.13 0.58
N ILE A 187 -14.44 -8.46 0.88
CA ILE A 187 -13.51 -7.95 -0.14
C ILE A 187 -12.91 -9.05 -1.03
N PHE A 188 -12.66 -10.24 -0.49
CA PHE A 188 -12.16 -11.39 -1.25
C PHE A 188 -13.14 -11.80 -2.37
N GLU A 189 -14.41 -12.02 -2.01
CA GLU A 189 -15.46 -12.37 -2.96
C GLU A 189 -15.69 -11.25 -3.97
N LYS A 190 -15.66 -9.99 -3.51
CA LYS A 190 -15.81 -8.80 -4.34
C LYS A 190 -14.69 -8.68 -5.37
N TRP A 191 -13.43 -8.89 -4.98
CA TRP A 191 -12.28 -8.82 -5.88
C TRP A 191 -12.36 -9.89 -6.97
N LEU A 192 -12.66 -11.14 -6.58
CA LEU A 192 -12.87 -12.22 -7.54
C LEU A 192 -14.03 -11.94 -8.49
N THR A 193 -15.17 -11.46 -7.99
CA THR A 193 -16.32 -11.13 -8.83
C THR A 193 -16.02 -9.99 -9.81
N THR A 194 -15.18 -9.04 -9.40
CA THR A 194 -14.86 -7.85 -10.21
C THR A 194 -13.82 -8.18 -11.30
N TYR A 195 -12.79 -8.94 -10.95
CA TYR A 195 -11.61 -9.09 -11.81
C TYR A 195 -11.45 -10.49 -12.42
N ALA A 196 -11.92 -11.54 -11.75
CA ALA A 196 -11.69 -12.92 -12.16
C ALA A 196 -12.93 -13.58 -12.81
N ASP A 197 -12.70 -14.38 -13.85
CA ASP A 197 -13.69 -15.33 -14.34
C ASP A 197 -13.26 -16.75 -13.94
N ILE A 198 -13.92 -17.27 -12.91
CA ILE A 198 -13.71 -18.64 -12.41
C ILE A 198 -14.90 -19.56 -12.73
N SER A 199 -15.85 -19.11 -13.54
CA SER A 199 -17.06 -19.87 -13.85
C SER A 199 -16.76 -21.16 -14.61
N HIS A 200 -15.74 -21.14 -15.48
CA HIS A 200 -15.26 -22.31 -16.22
C HIS A 200 -14.72 -23.43 -15.31
N LEU A 201 -14.36 -23.12 -14.06
CA LEU A 201 -13.92 -24.07 -13.04
C LEU A 201 -15.09 -24.71 -12.28
N GLY A 202 -16.33 -24.32 -12.59
CA GLY A 202 -17.54 -24.84 -11.93
C GLY A 202 -17.71 -24.38 -10.48
N ILE A 203 -17.01 -23.32 -10.05
CA ILE A 203 -17.04 -22.77 -8.69
C ILE A 203 -17.47 -21.31 -8.66
N THR A 204 -17.88 -20.85 -7.49
CA THR A 204 -18.23 -19.46 -7.19
C THR A 204 -17.21 -18.79 -6.25
N PRO A 205 -17.12 -17.45 -6.23
CA PRO A 205 -16.27 -16.73 -5.27
C PRO A 205 -16.56 -17.10 -3.81
N LYS A 206 -17.84 -17.29 -3.48
CA LYS A 206 -18.28 -17.71 -2.14
C LYS A 206 -17.79 -19.10 -1.78
N GLU A 207 -17.88 -20.08 -2.69
CA GLU A 207 -17.34 -21.42 -2.43
C GLU A 207 -15.81 -21.37 -2.24
N LEU A 208 -15.11 -20.54 -3.02
CA LEU A 208 -13.66 -20.37 -2.89
C LEU A 208 -13.27 -19.69 -1.57
N TRP A 209 -14.05 -18.70 -1.11
CA TRP A 209 -13.89 -18.06 0.20
C TRP A 209 -14.05 -19.06 1.36
N GLU A 210 -15.07 -19.90 1.31
CA GLU A 210 -15.28 -20.92 2.33
C GLU A 210 -14.18 -21.99 2.34
N MET A 211 -13.72 -22.41 1.16
CA MET A 211 -12.57 -23.31 1.04
C MET A 211 -11.30 -22.65 1.62
N ARG A 212 -11.08 -21.36 1.33
CA ARG A 212 -9.98 -20.56 1.88
C ARG A 212 -9.98 -20.54 3.40
N ASN A 213 -11.14 -20.37 4.03
CA ASN A 213 -11.26 -20.39 5.49
C ASN A 213 -10.87 -21.75 6.10
N GLY A 214 -11.24 -22.86 5.45
CA GLY A 214 -10.81 -24.19 5.88
C GLY A 214 -9.31 -24.44 5.68
N LEU A 215 -8.78 -24.04 4.52
CA LEU A 215 -7.38 -24.29 4.13
C LEU A 215 -6.38 -23.47 4.94
N LEU A 216 -6.58 -22.16 5.07
CA LEU A 216 -5.59 -21.28 5.71
C LEU A 216 -5.52 -21.50 7.22
N HIS A 217 -6.64 -21.73 7.89
CA HIS A 217 -6.67 -21.88 9.35
C HIS A 217 -6.36 -23.30 9.83
N MET A 218 -6.86 -24.33 9.16
CA MET A 218 -6.80 -25.72 9.66
C MET A 218 -6.35 -26.74 8.63
N THR A 219 -6.08 -26.33 7.38
CA THR A 219 -5.75 -27.25 6.28
C THR A 219 -6.81 -28.33 6.07
N ASN A 220 -8.10 -27.96 6.12
CA ASN A 220 -9.20 -28.88 5.87
C ASN A 220 -10.21 -28.29 4.87
N LEU A 221 -11.14 -29.13 4.41
CA LEU A 221 -12.18 -28.77 3.43
C LEU A 221 -13.51 -28.36 4.07
N ASN A 222 -13.56 -28.22 5.40
CA ASN A 222 -14.79 -28.05 6.17
C ASN A 222 -14.80 -26.69 6.86
N SER A 223 -15.28 -25.68 6.14
CA SER A 223 -15.67 -24.43 6.78
C SER A 223 -16.93 -24.62 7.64
N ARG A 224 -17.26 -23.60 8.44
CA ARG A 224 -18.51 -23.60 9.22
C ARG A 224 -19.74 -23.67 8.30
N GLU A 225 -19.73 -22.99 7.16
CA GLU A 225 -20.87 -22.95 6.25
C GLU A 225 -20.96 -24.21 5.38
N VAL A 226 -19.82 -24.82 5.01
CA VAL A 226 -19.78 -26.17 4.41
C VAL A 226 -20.34 -27.22 5.38
N SER A 227 -19.94 -27.17 6.65
CA SER A 227 -20.45 -28.10 7.69
C SER A 227 -21.97 -27.98 7.89
N LYS A 228 -22.53 -26.78 7.71
CA LYS A 228 -23.98 -26.53 7.74
C LYS A 228 -24.70 -26.84 6.42
N LYS A 229 -23.99 -27.34 5.40
CA LYS A 229 -24.51 -27.62 4.05
C LYS A 229 -25.12 -26.39 3.35
N ARG A 230 -24.64 -25.19 3.69
CA ARG A 230 -25.09 -23.92 3.07
C ARG A 230 -24.24 -23.53 1.86
N VAL A 231 -23.04 -24.08 1.78
CA VAL A 231 -22.11 -23.94 0.67
C VAL A 231 -21.63 -25.35 0.31
N ARG A 232 -21.54 -25.64 -0.99
CA ARG A 232 -21.06 -26.93 -1.48
C ARG A 232 -19.60 -27.11 -1.09
N GLN A 233 -19.24 -28.35 -0.73
CA GLN A 233 -17.85 -28.69 -0.47
C GLN A 233 -17.07 -28.75 -1.78
N ILE A 234 -15.99 -27.96 -1.85
CA ILE A 234 -15.07 -27.94 -2.99
C ILE A 234 -13.65 -28.33 -2.56
N SER A 235 -12.87 -28.83 -3.51
CA SER A 235 -11.44 -29.07 -3.36
C SER A 235 -10.74 -28.83 -4.70
N PHE A 236 -9.41 -28.79 -4.70
CA PHE A 236 -8.63 -28.59 -5.93
C PHE A 236 -7.97 -29.89 -6.38
N SER A 237 -7.73 -29.98 -7.68
CA SER A 237 -7.01 -31.07 -8.33
C SER A 237 -5.91 -30.52 -9.23
N VAL A 238 -4.87 -31.33 -9.46
CA VAL A 238 -3.74 -30.99 -10.36
C VAL A 238 -3.84 -31.77 -11.68
N GLY A 239 -5.07 -32.15 -12.04
CA GLY A 239 -5.36 -32.87 -13.30
C GLY A 239 -5.58 -31.90 -14.47
N THR A 240 -5.87 -32.47 -15.63
CA THR A 240 -6.15 -31.72 -16.87
C THR A 240 -7.62 -31.35 -17.07
N ARG A 241 -8.51 -31.85 -16.21
CA ARG A 241 -9.94 -31.52 -16.26
C ARG A 241 -10.19 -30.23 -15.50
N ASP A 242 -10.99 -29.34 -16.07
CA ASP A 242 -11.40 -28.09 -15.40
C ASP A 242 -12.12 -28.37 -14.08
N PHE A 243 -13.00 -29.37 -14.07
CA PHE A 243 -13.60 -29.88 -12.85
C PHE A 243 -14.09 -31.33 -12.97
N HIS A 244 -14.37 -31.96 -11.83
CA HIS A 244 -15.06 -33.24 -11.72
C HIS A 244 -15.66 -33.44 -10.32
N GLU A 245 -16.65 -34.33 -10.20
CA GLU A 245 -17.23 -34.72 -8.91
C GLU A 245 -16.61 -36.04 -8.43
N ARG A 246 -16.32 -36.14 -7.13
CA ARG A 246 -15.91 -37.39 -6.49
C ARG A 246 -16.29 -37.39 -5.02
N ASP A 247 -16.92 -38.48 -4.57
CA ASP A 247 -17.28 -38.70 -3.15
C ASP A 247 -18.08 -37.54 -2.53
N GLY A 248 -18.91 -36.86 -3.34
CA GLY A 248 -19.71 -35.69 -2.93
C GLY A 248 -18.95 -34.38 -2.86
N ILE A 249 -17.69 -34.34 -3.32
CA ILE A 249 -16.83 -33.16 -3.37
C ILE A 249 -16.66 -32.72 -4.83
N HIS A 250 -16.84 -31.42 -5.07
CA HIS A 250 -16.55 -30.80 -6.36
C HIS A 250 -15.06 -30.45 -6.44
N TYR A 251 -14.33 -31.09 -7.35
CA TYR A 251 -12.92 -30.82 -7.59
C TYR A 251 -12.76 -29.88 -8.78
N PHE A 252 -12.07 -28.76 -8.59
CA PHE A 252 -11.72 -27.83 -9.68
C PHE A 252 -10.21 -27.89 -10.02
N SER A 253 -9.83 -27.39 -11.19
CA SER A 253 -8.44 -27.34 -11.65
C SER A 253 -7.65 -26.25 -10.91
N PHE A 254 -6.60 -26.64 -10.17
CA PHE A 254 -5.72 -25.67 -9.54
C PHE A 254 -4.94 -24.85 -10.58
N HIS A 255 -4.49 -25.50 -11.67
CA HIS A 255 -3.83 -24.79 -12.75
C HIS A 255 -4.78 -23.78 -13.42
N GLY A 256 -6.04 -24.16 -13.64
CA GLY A 256 -7.06 -23.26 -14.18
C GLY A 256 -7.31 -22.06 -13.25
N LEU A 257 -7.32 -22.26 -11.93
CA LEU A 257 -7.41 -21.14 -10.98
C LEU A 257 -6.21 -20.19 -11.07
N ILE A 258 -4.99 -20.71 -11.21
CA ILE A 258 -3.78 -19.88 -11.40
C ILE A 258 -3.91 -19.05 -12.70
N GLN A 259 -4.40 -19.64 -13.78
CA GLN A 259 -4.63 -18.93 -15.05
C GLN A 259 -5.70 -17.85 -14.93
N ALA A 260 -6.83 -18.16 -14.29
CA ALA A 260 -7.90 -17.20 -14.03
C ALA A 260 -7.40 -16.01 -13.19
N TYR A 261 -6.60 -16.30 -12.17
CA TYR A 261 -5.96 -15.29 -11.32
C TYR A 261 -4.96 -14.41 -12.09
N ALA A 262 -4.13 -15.00 -12.96
CA ALA A 262 -3.19 -14.23 -13.78
C ALA A 262 -3.92 -13.25 -14.73
N VAL A 263 -5.02 -13.69 -15.35
CA VAL A 263 -5.87 -12.81 -16.17
C VAL A 263 -6.54 -11.72 -15.33
N ALA A 264 -7.04 -12.07 -14.14
CA ALA A 264 -7.64 -11.12 -13.22
C ALA A 264 -6.65 -10.04 -12.79
N LEU A 265 -5.39 -10.42 -12.54
CA LEU A 265 -4.34 -9.48 -12.17
C LEU A 265 -4.11 -8.43 -13.26
N VAL A 266 -4.04 -8.83 -14.53
CA VAL A 266 -3.87 -7.89 -15.65
C VAL A 266 -5.01 -6.87 -15.66
N LYS A 267 -6.26 -7.34 -15.58
CA LYS A 267 -7.44 -6.46 -15.53
C LYS A 267 -7.41 -5.51 -14.34
N TRP A 268 -7.01 -6.00 -13.16
CA TRP A 268 -6.90 -5.17 -11.96
C TRP A 268 -5.81 -4.11 -12.10
N LEU A 269 -4.61 -4.47 -12.56
CA LEU A 269 -3.50 -3.54 -12.75
C LEU A 269 -3.81 -2.46 -13.79
N GLU A 270 -4.54 -2.78 -14.85
CA GLU A 270 -4.96 -1.81 -15.87
C GLU A 270 -5.77 -0.65 -15.30
N THR A 271 -6.53 -0.88 -14.22
CA THR A 271 -7.34 0.17 -13.58
C THR A 271 -6.52 1.29 -12.95
N TYR A 272 -5.25 1.07 -12.63
CA TYR A 272 -4.36 2.08 -12.03
C TYR A 272 -3.80 3.07 -13.06
N ASN A 273 -3.90 2.76 -14.36
CA ASN A 273 -3.33 3.60 -15.41
C ASN A 273 -4.04 4.95 -15.53
N SER A 274 -5.36 5.00 -15.28
CA SER A 274 -6.18 6.20 -15.44
C SER A 274 -6.62 6.85 -14.12
N ASP A 275 -6.42 6.19 -12.99
CA ASP A 275 -6.93 6.64 -11.69
C ASP A 275 -5.77 7.01 -10.75
N THR A 276 -5.51 8.31 -10.59
CA THR A 276 -4.44 8.83 -9.73
C THR A 276 -4.74 8.61 -8.26
N GLU A 277 -6.00 8.74 -7.83
CA GLU A 277 -6.40 8.57 -6.44
C GLU A 277 -6.25 7.11 -6.02
N LYS A 278 -6.57 6.19 -6.92
CA LYS A 278 -6.32 4.76 -6.71
C LYS A 278 -4.85 4.43 -6.46
N ARG A 279 -3.90 5.21 -6.99
CA ARG A 279 -2.46 5.03 -6.70
C ARG A 279 -2.09 5.50 -5.30
N VAL A 280 -2.72 6.58 -4.82
CA VAL A 280 -2.56 7.02 -3.43
C VAL A 280 -3.07 5.93 -2.48
N ASP A 281 -4.27 5.41 -2.75
CA ASP A 281 -4.84 4.27 -2.03
C ASP A 281 -3.93 3.04 -2.07
N PHE A 282 -3.29 2.77 -3.21
CA PHE A 282 -2.33 1.68 -3.33
C PHE A 282 -1.17 1.87 -2.36
N VAL A 283 -0.51 3.03 -2.39
CA VAL A 283 0.66 3.29 -1.53
C VAL A 283 0.28 3.19 -0.06
N ASP A 284 -0.82 3.84 0.35
CA ASP A 284 -1.32 3.78 1.73
C ASP A 284 -1.52 2.34 2.21
N ARG A 285 -2.23 1.53 1.43
CA ARG A 285 -2.60 0.17 1.84
C ARG A 285 -1.45 -0.81 1.67
N TYR A 286 -0.58 -0.62 0.67
CA TYR A 286 0.59 -1.46 0.46
C TYR A 286 1.63 -1.28 1.56
N ASP A 287 1.81 -0.05 2.05
CA ASP A 287 2.69 0.24 3.19
C ASP A 287 2.25 -0.50 4.47
N LYS A 288 0.97 -0.81 4.60
CA LYS A 288 0.39 -1.60 5.69
C LYS A 288 0.54 -3.12 5.48
N THR A 289 1.04 -3.55 4.33
CA THR A 289 1.29 -4.97 4.04
C THR A 289 2.75 -5.35 4.24
N ILE A 290 2.98 -6.53 4.83
CA ILE A 290 4.32 -7.09 4.95
C ILE A 290 4.62 -7.91 3.70
N SER A 291 5.55 -7.42 2.89
CA SER A 291 6.31 -8.25 1.96
C SER A 291 7.72 -8.50 2.52
N ASP A 292 8.08 -9.76 2.74
CA ASP A 292 9.36 -10.18 3.33
C ASP A 292 10.41 -10.56 2.26
N SER A 293 10.14 -10.28 0.98
CA SER A 293 11.19 -10.32 -0.06
C SER A 293 12.28 -9.27 0.17
N ARG A 294 12.09 -8.41 1.19
CA ARG A 294 12.91 -7.26 1.56
C ARG A 294 14.02 -7.58 2.57
N LEU A 295 14.01 -8.69 3.32
CA LEU A 295 15.07 -8.95 4.32
C LEU A 295 15.36 -10.39 4.77
N ALA A 296 14.56 -11.41 4.48
CA ALA A 296 14.84 -12.74 5.05
C ALA A 296 15.94 -13.53 4.32
N VAL A 297 17.16 -12.99 4.19
CA VAL A 297 18.34 -13.83 3.96
C VAL A 297 18.83 -14.32 5.32
N TYR A 298 18.46 -15.53 5.70
CA TYR A 298 19.11 -16.21 6.80
C TYR A 298 20.57 -16.50 6.42
N ILE A 299 21.49 -15.61 6.79
CA ILE A 299 22.92 -15.83 6.63
C ILE A 299 23.36 -16.72 7.79
N ASN A 300 23.62 -17.99 7.50
CA ASN A 300 24.21 -18.91 8.44
C ASN A 300 25.65 -18.44 8.72
N SER A 301 25.89 -17.76 9.85
CA SER A 301 27.22 -17.26 10.24
C SER A 301 28.15 -18.35 10.79
N VAL A 302 27.99 -19.60 10.36
CA VAL A 302 28.83 -20.73 10.80
C VAL A 302 29.52 -21.37 9.59
N ALA A 303 30.51 -20.68 9.06
CA ALA A 303 31.54 -21.25 8.19
C ALA A 303 32.80 -20.36 8.21
N ALA A 304 33.38 -20.18 9.38
CA ALA A 304 34.72 -19.62 9.55
C ALA A 304 35.42 -20.28 10.75
N SER A 305 35.63 -21.59 10.64
CA SER A 305 36.61 -22.33 11.44
C SER A 305 36.91 -23.67 10.77
N GLU A 306 37.75 -23.62 9.74
CA GLU A 306 38.67 -24.72 9.36
C GLU A 306 40.10 -24.17 9.43
#